data_AF-A0A7K2LSV1-F1
#
_entry.id   AF-A0A7K2LSV1-F1
#
_cell.length_a   1.000
_cell.length_b   1.000
_cell.length_c   1.000
_cell.angle_alpha   90.00
_cell.angle_beta   90.00
_cell.angle_gamma   90.00
#
_symmetry.space_group_name_H-M   'P 1'
#
loop_
_entity.id
_entity.type
_entity.pdbx_description
1 polymer ?
#
loop_
_entity_poly.entity_id
_entity_poly.type
_entity_poly.pdbx_seq_one_letter_code
_entity_poly.pdbx_strand_id
1 'polypeptide(L)'
;SLGAPAEAEPHPELDEAPTQLHVVAGPDAGGVHLLHGGRITVGRSADADVPLDDPDVSRLHCAVTVAPDGRVSVADLGSTNGTVLDGRPIGDRPVRFAPGALL
;
A
#
# COMPACT_ATOMS: atom_id res chain seq x y z
N SER A 1 10.41 35.30 -36.41
CA SER A 1 10.12 35.22 -34.96
C SER A 1 10.10 33.76 -34.56
N LEU A 2 11.24 33.24 -34.11
CA LEU A 2 11.36 31.88 -33.59
C LEU A 2 11.22 32.01 -32.08
N GLY A 3 10.11 31.48 -31.54
CA GLY A 3 9.92 31.38 -30.09
C GLY A 3 10.99 30.46 -29.52
N ALA A 4 11.61 30.89 -28.43
CA ALA A 4 12.54 30.10 -27.65
C ALA A 4 11.91 28.74 -27.28
N PRO A 5 12.70 27.66 -27.14
CA PRO A 5 12.21 26.47 -26.48
C PRO A 5 11.81 26.90 -25.07
N ALA A 6 10.54 26.69 -24.70
CA ALA A 6 10.15 26.76 -23.31
C ALA A 6 11.11 25.86 -22.54
N GLU A 7 11.82 26.45 -21.59
CA GLU A 7 12.67 25.74 -20.64
C GLU A 7 11.88 24.53 -20.16
N ALA A 8 12.47 23.35 -20.30
CA ALA A 8 11.91 22.14 -19.74
C ALA A 8 11.64 22.44 -18.25
N GLU A 9 10.35 22.56 -17.91
CA GLU A 9 9.87 22.51 -16.54
C GLU A 9 10.64 21.37 -15.88
N PRO A 10 11.24 21.56 -14.69
CA PRO A 10 12.00 20.53 -14.05
C PRO A 10 11.08 19.32 -13.83
N HIS A 11 11.17 18.34 -14.71
CA HIS A 11 10.56 17.05 -14.52
C HIS A 11 11.25 16.47 -13.28
N PRO A 12 10.52 16.16 -12.19
CA PRO A 12 11.08 15.44 -11.05
C PRO A 12 11.28 13.99 -11.50
N GLU A 13 12.26 13.75 -12.38
CA GLU A 13 12.41 12.50 -13.12
C GLU A 13 13.37 11.52 -12.45
N LEU A 14 13.76 11.70 -11.18
CA LEU A 14 14.62 10.73 -10.48
C LEU A 14 14.35 10.41 -9.00
N ASP A 15 13.29 10.91 -8.35
CA ASP A 15 12.91 10.45 -7.00
C ASP A 15 11.39 10.14 -6.98
N GLU A 16 10.97 8.99 -6.41
CA GLU A 16 9.55 8.57 -6.18
C GLU A 16 8.83 7.80 -7.32
N ALA A 17 9.16 6.53 -7.54
CA ALA A 17 8.16 5.62 -8.12
C ALA A 17 6.95 5.52 -7.16
N PRO A 18 5.69 5.56 -7.64
CA PRO A 18 4.53 5.48 -6.76
C PRO A 18 4.57 4.18 -5.97
N THR A 19 4.31 4.26 -4.66
CA THR A 19 4.24 3.07 -3.82
C THR A 19 3.06 2.21 -4.29
N GLN A 20 3.32 0.93 -4.55
CA GLN A 20 2.33 -0.02 -5.03
C GLN A 20 2.19 -1.19 -4.06
N LEU A 21 0.96 -1.67 -3.90
CA LEU A 21 0.65 -2.94 -3.27
C LEU A 21 0.19 -3.92 -4.34
N HIS A 22 0.89 -5.03 -4.48
CA HIS A 22 0.57 -6.09 -5.44
C HIS A 22 -0.12 -7.23 -4.71
N VAL A 23 -1.27 -7.67 -5.21
CA VAL A 23 -1.95 -8.86 -4.72
C VAL A 23 -1.33 -10.07 -5.41
N VAL A 24 -0.55 -10.84 -4.67
CA VAL A 24 0.26 -11.93 -5.23
C VAL A 24 -0.45 -13.29 -5.19
N ALA A 25 -1.49 -13.44 -4.38
CA ALA A 25 -2.26 -14.67 -4.19
C ALA A 25 -3.70 -14.36 -3.76
N GLY A 26 -4.56 -15.38 -3.75
CA GLY A 26 -5.98 -15.25 -3.43
C GLY A 26 -6.86 -14.94 -4.64
N PRO A 27 -8.16 -14.70 -4.43
CA PRO A 27 -9.12 -14.43 -5.51
C PRO A 27 -8.75 -13.22 -6.37
N ASP A 28 -8.15 -12.19 -5.75
CA ASP A 28 -7.74 -10.95 -6.41
C ASP A 28 -6.29 -10.97 -6.95
N ALA A 29 -5.67 -12.14 -7.06
CA ALA A 29 -4.28 -12.25 -7.52
C ALA A 29 -4.06 -11.57 -8.89
N GLY A 30 -2.99 -10.79 -8.98
CA GLY A 30 -2.68 -9.93 -10.13
C GLY A 30 -3.18 -8.49 -10.00
N GLY A 31 -3.97 -8.18 -8.95
CA GLY A 31 -4.36 -6.82 -8.61
C GLY A 31 -3.17 -5.94 -8.23
N VAL A 32 -3.20 -4.67 -8.65
CA VAL A 32 -2.19 -3.66 -8.29
C VAL A 32 -2.91 -2.41 -7.80
N HIS A 33 -2.59 -2.00 -6.57
CA HIS A 33 -3.17 -0.81 -5.94
C HIS A 33 -2.09 0.25 -5.75
N LEU A 34 -2.36 1.47 -6.22
CA LEU A 34 -1.50 2.63 -5.97
C LEU A 34 -1.78 3.16 -4.57
N LEU A 35 -0.75 3.28 -3.76
CA LEU A 35 -0.86 3.78 -2.39
C LEU A 35 -0.59 5.28 -2.38
N HIS A 36 -1.55 6.04 -1.86
CA HIS A 36 -1.36 7.47 -1.57
C HIS A 36 -0.59 7.67 -0.25
N GLY A 37 -0.12 8.90 -0.01
CA GLY A 37 0.44 9.27 1.29
C GLY A 37 -0.60 9.15 2.41
N GLY A 38 -0.15 8.84 3.62
CA GLY A 38 -1.01 8.70 4.80
C GLY A 38 -1.49 7.27 5.04
N ARG A 39 -2.60 7.14 5.78
CA ARG A 39 -3.17 5.86 6.21
C ARG A 39 -4.14 5.34 5.16
N ILE A 40 -3.95 4.09 4.78
CA ILE A 40 -4.72 3.32 3.79
C ILE A 40 -5.21 2.05 4.47
N THR A 41 -6.50 1.77 4.38
CA THR A 41 -7.12 0.58 4.93
C THR A 41 -7.20 -0.53 3.88
N VAL A 42 -6.83 -1.74 4.27
CA VAL A 42 -6.95 -2.94 3.45
C VAL A 42 -7.95 -3.87 4.11
N GLY A 43 -8.90 -4.39 3.35
CA GLY A 43 -9.91 -5.31 3.88
C GLY A 43 -10.96 -5.66 2.84
N ARG A 44 -11.87 -6.57 3.20
CA ARG A 44 -12.94 -6.99 2.27
C ARG A 44 -14.14 -6.07 2.18
N SER A 45 -14.18 -5.01 2.99
CA SER A 45 -15.26 -4.03 2.87
C SER A 45 -15.07 -3.22 1.59
N ALA A 46 -16.17 -2.91 0.89
CA ALA A 46 -16.14 -1.93 -0.19
C ALA A 46 -15.77 -0.51 0.29
N ASP A 47 -15.88 -0.26 1.60
CA ASP A 47 -15.46 1.00 2.23
C ASP A 47 -13.96 1.04 2.57
N ALA A 48 -13.22 -0.05 2.37
CA ALA A 48 -11.76 -0.04 2.52
C ALA A 48 -11.12 0.68 1.33
N ASP A 49 -10.00 1.38 1.57
CA ASP A 49 -9.25 2.05 0.49
C ASP A 49 -8.69 1.05 -0.54
N VAL A 50 -8.33 -0.15 -0.05
CA VAL A 50 -7.96 -1.31 -0.86
C VAL A 50 -8.95 -2.45 -0.55
N PRO A 51 -10.06 -2.53 -1.31
CA PRO A 51 -11.03 -3.61 -1.16
C PRO A 51 -10.48 -4.91 -1.77
N LEU A 52 -10.59 -6.02 -1.04
CA LEU A 52 -10.25 -7.37 -1.50
C LEU A 52 -11.48 -8.28 -1.44
N ASP A 53 -11.81 -9.00 -2.50
CA ASP A 53 -12.88 -10.00 -2.51
C ASP A 53 -12.37 -11.35 -1.98
N ASP A 54 -11.91 -11.34 -0.73
CA ASP A 54 -11.39 -12.52 -0.04
C ASP A 54 -12.19 -12.78 1.25
N PRO A 55 -12.83 -13.96 1.39
CA PRO A 55 -13.63 -14.30 2.57
C PRO A 55 -12.80 -14.46 3.85
N ASP A 56 -11.51 -14.76 3.76
CA ASP A 56 -10.60 -14.90 4.90
C ASP A 56 -10.07 -13.54 5.39
N VAL A 57 -10.29 -12.48 4.61
CA VAL A 57 -9.93 -11.11 4.97
C VAL A 57 -11.04 -10.47 5.81
N SER A 58 -10.66 -9.68 6.81
CA SER A 58 -11.62 -8.96 7.65
C SER A 58 -12.12 -7.71 6.93
N ARG A 59 -13.29 -7.17 7.31
CA ARG A 59 -13.86 -5.99 6.63
C ARG A 59 -12.88 -4.81 6.60
N LEU A 60 -12.23 -4.55 7.73
CA LEU A 60 -11.04 -3.72 7.86
C LEU A 60 -9.98 -4.61 8.53
N HIS A 61 -9.01 -5.08 7.76
CA HIS A 61 -8.08 -6.12 8.20
C HIS A 61 -6.78 -5.53 8.73
N CYS A 62 -6.13 -4.69 7.93
CA CYS A 62 -4.92 -3.99 8.33
C CYS A 62 -4.93 -2.56 7.79
N ALA A 63 -4.03 -1.73 8.32
CA ALA A 63 -3.76 -0.40 7.79
C ALA A 63 -2.31 -0.30 7.35
N VAL A 64 -2.10 0.12 6.11
CA VAL A 64 -0.81 0.51 5.57
C VAL A 64 -0.67 2.02 5.70
N THR A 65 0.46 2.51 6.20
CA THR A 65 0.74 3.94 6.31
C THR A 65 1.98 4.28 5.53
N VAL A 66 1.85 5.18 4.56
CA VAL A 66 2.95 5.76 3.79
C VAL A 66 3.30 7.12 4.37
N ALA A 67 4.47 7.23 4.99
CA ALA A 67 4.96 8.48 5.57
C ALA A 67 5.41 9.47 4.47
N PRO A 68 5.50 10.78 4.76
CA PRO A 68 5.98 11.79 3.80
C PRO A 68 7.40 11.56 3.30
N ASP A 69 8.20 10.77 4.01
CA ASP A 69 9.55 10.37 3.64
C ASP A 69 9.62 9.04 2.85
N GLY A 70 8.47 8.52 2.43
CA GLY A 70 8.33 7.29 1.67
C GLY A 70 8.42 6.00 2.50
N ARG A 71 8.63 6.08 3.82
CA ARG A 71 8.61 4.87 4.66
C ARG A 71 7.20 4.31 4.77
N VAL A 72 7.09 3.01 4.54
CA VAL A 72 5.83 2.28 4.66
C VAL A 72 5.82 1.46 5.95
N SER A 73 4.69 1.43 6.62
CA SER A 73 4.43 0.59 7.78
C SER A 73 3.05 -0.05 7.69
N VAL A 74 2.86 -1.15 8.41
CA VAL A 74 1.59 -1.86 8.48
C VAL A 74 1.24 -2.21 9.92
N ALA A 75 -0.05 -2.16 10.26
CA ALA A 75 -0.59 -2.58 11.54
C ALA A 75 -1.88 -3.38 11.34
N ASP A 76 -2.05 -4.44 12.11
CA ASP A 76 -3.32 -5.19 12.18
C ASP A 76 -4.41 -4.33 12.83
N LEU A 77 -5.67 -4.45 12.38
CA LEU A 77 -6.81 -3.69 12.92
C LEU A 77 -7.73 -4.53 13.81
N GLY A 78 -7.20 -5.59 14.42
CA GLY A 78 -7.99 -6.58 15.15
C GLY A 78 -8.66 -7.56 14.20
N SER A 79 -7.94 -8.00 13.17
CA SER A 79 -8.49 -8.92 12.17
C SER A 79 -8.76 -10.30 12.78
N THR A 80 -9.69 -11.06 12.17
CA THR A 80 -10.06 -12.39 12.68
C THR A 80 -8.93 -13.41 12.55
N ASN A 81 -8.22 -13.39 11.43
CA ASN A 81 -7.15 -14.36 11.13
C ASN A 81 -5.75 -13.83 11.47
N GLY A 82 -5.64 -12.56 11.88
CA GLY A 82 -4.38 -11.86 12.10
C GLY A 82 -3.72 -11.40 10.79
N THR A 83 -2.84 -10.42 10.90
CA THR A 83 -1.97 -9.97 9.82
C THR A 83 -0.58 -10.58 9.97
N VAL A 84 0.02 -11.02 8.86
CA VAL A 84 1.37 -11.60 8.83
C VAL A 84 2.26 -10.72 7.97
N LEU A 85 3.52 -10.53 8.34
CA LEU A 85 4.51 -9.81 7.54
C LEU A 85 5.79 -10.66 7.45
N ASP A 86 6.18 -11.05 6.24
CA ASP A 86 7.29 -11.97 5.95
C ASP A 86 7.24 -13.25 6.81
N GLY A 87 6.05 -13.82 6.93
CA GLY A 87 5.79 -15.03 7.73
C GLY A 87 5.75 -14.82 9.24
N ARG A 88 5.82 -13.58 9.73
CA ARG A 88 5.75 -13.26 11.17
C ARG A 88 4.44 -12.55 11.50
N PRO A 89 3.66 -13.03 12.48
CA PRO A 89 2.44 -12.34 12.89
C PRO A 89 2.78 -10.96 13.48
N ILE A 90 1.97 -9.97 13.13
CA ILE A 90 2.04 -8.62 13.67
C ILE A 90 0.74 -8.27 14.40
N GLY A 91 0.79 -7.25 15.25
CA GLY A 91 -0.37 -6.75 15.98
C GLY A 91 -0.75 -5.33 15.56
N ASP A 92 -1.43 -4.63 16.46
CA ASP A 92 -1.89 -3.25 16.30
C ASP A 92 -0.75 -2.20 16.28
N ARG A 93 0.44 -2.58 16.74
CA ARG A 93 1.63 -1.74 16.67
C ARG A 93 2.18 -1.71 15.24
N PRO A 94 2.36 -0.52 14.63
CA PRO A 94 2.94 -0.41 13.30
C PRO A 94 4.33 -1.05 13.20
N VAL A 95 4.50 -1.90 12.19
CA VAL A 95 5.77 -2.55 11.83
C VAL A 95 6.21 -2.04 10.46
N ARG A 96 7.52 -1.88 10.26
CA ARG A 96 8.06 -1.44 8.97
C ARG A 96 7.70 -2.44 7.87
N PHE A 97 7.06 -1.96 6.82
CA PHE A 97 6.73 -2.72 5.61
C PHE A 97 7.72 -2.31 4.51
N ALA A 98 8.75 -3.10 4.30
CA ALA A 98 9.77 -2.78 3.29
C ALA A 98 9.26 -3.10 1.87
N PRO A 99 9.68 -2.37 0.84
CA PRO A 99 9.43 -2.79 -0.54
C PRO A 99 9.89 -4.24 -0.77
N GLY A 100 9.02 -5.05 -1.38
CA GLY A 100 9.28 -6.47 -1.66
C GLY A 100 8.99 -7.43 -0.51
N ALA A 101 8.66 -6.94 0.69
CA ALA A 101 8.13 -7.79 1.76
C ALA A 101 6.74 -8.32 1.40
N LEU A 102 6.36 -9.45 2.01
CA LEU A 102 5.06 -10.09 1.81
C LEU A 102 4.16 -9.86 3.01
N LEU A 103 2.95 -9.38 2.74
CA LEU A 103 1.85 -9.24 3.70
C LEU A 103 0.89 -10.43 3.55
#